data_AF-A0AAP1WFB2-F1
#
_entry.id   AF-A0AAP1WFB2-F1
#
_cell.length_a   1.000
_cell.length_b   1.000
_cell.length_c   1.000
_cell.angle_alpha   90.00
_cell.angle_beta   90.00
_cell.angle_gamma   90.00
#
_symmetry.space_group_name_H-M   'P 1'
#
loop_
_entity.id
_entity.type
_entity.pdbx_description
1 polymer ?
#
loop_
_entity_poly.entity_id
_entity_poly.type
_entity_poly.pdbx_seq_one_letter_code
_entity_poly.pdbx_strand_id
1 'polypeptide(L)' 'MIIDQEEKFKAVLPTIEGNVNEQSFFNAFLDLYPEAWKQHKITFSKFKRSKQFGKTIPLPKPEVSLRKDIRQWLQKQ' A
#
# COMPACT_ATOMS: atom_id res chain seq x y z
N MET A 1 -0.02 5.94 5.52
CA MET A 1 0.91 5.14 6.33
C MET A 1 0.17 3.90 6.79
N ILE A 2 0.68 2.70 6.49
CA ILE A 2 0.10 1.44 6.95
C ILE A 2 0.83 1.07 8.23
N ILE A 3 0.07 0.88 9.32
CA ILE A 3 0.64 0.39 10.60
C ILE A 3 0.98 -1.09 10.41
N ASP A 4 2.15 -1.51 10.90
CA ASP A 4 2.68 -2.89 10.82
C ASP A 4 2.71 -3.44 9.38
N GLN A 5 3.12 -2.58 8.44
CA GLN A 5 3.15 -2.88 7.01
C GLN A 5 3.94 -4.16 6.70
N GLU A 6 5.08 -4.37 7.35
CA GLU A 6 5.93 -5.54 7.11
C GLU A 6 5.27 -6.84 7.58
N GLU A 7 4.65 -6.83 8.76
CA GLU A 7 3.92 -8.00 9.29
C GLU A 7 2.74 -8.37 8.39
N LYS A 8 2.00 -7.36 7.94
CA LYS A 8 0.88 -7.57 7.01
C LYS A 8 1.35 -8.13 5.67
N PHE A 9 2.50 -7.68 5.16
CA PHE A 9 3.06 -8.24 3.93
C PHE A 9 3.50 -9.70 4.11
N LYS A 10 4.12 -10.04 5.25
CA LYS A 10 4.45 -11.43 5.60
C LYS A 10 3.21 -12.32 5.71
N ALA A 11 2.10 -11.79 6.22
CA ALA A 11 0.84 -12.52 6.32
C ALA A 11 0.12 -12.70 4.97
N VAL A 12 0.27 -11.75 4.04
CA VAL A 12 -0.32 -11.83 2.69
C VAL A 12 0.46 -12.78 1.79
N LEU A 13 1.79 -12.80 1.87
CA LEU A 13 2.63 -13.65 1.02
C LEU A 13 2.17 -15.13 0.93
N PRO A 14 1.89 -15.86 2.04
CA PRO A 14 1.46 -17.26 1.99
C PRO A 14 0.04 -17.46 1.44
N THR A 15 -0.77 -16.40 1.34
CA THR A 15 -2.15 -16.49 0.85
C THR A 15 -2.23 -16.42 -0.68
N ILE A 16 -1.13 -16.07 -1.35
CA ILE A 16 -1.06 -15.97 -2.80
C ILE A 16 -0.71 -17.35 -3.36
N GLU A 17 -1.68 -18.00 -3.99
CA GLU A 17 -1.44 -19.26 -4.70
C GLU A 17 -0.78 -19.00 -6.07
N GLY A 18 0.35 -19.67 -6.32
CA GLY A 18 1.06 -19.61 -7.60
C GLY A 18 2.16 -18.54 -7.66
N ASN A 19 2.25 -17.83 -8.79
CA ASN A 19 3.32 -16.86 -9.03
C ASN A 19 3.02 -15.53 -8.33
N VAL A 20 3.84 -15.18 -7.33
CA VAL A 20 3.73 -13.93 -6.59
C VAL A 20 4.14 -12.77 -7.49
N ASN A 21 3.16 -11.99 -7.94
CA ASN A 21 3.37 -10.78 -8.71
C ASN A 21 2.77 -9.57 -7.99
N GLU A 22 3.16 -8.36 -8.39
CA GLU A 22 2.73 -7.13 -7.72
C GLU A 22 1.20 -6.98 -7.71
N GLN A 23 0.52 -7.41 -8.78
CA GLN A 23 -0.92 -7.28 -8.94
C GLN A 23 -1.68 -8.30 -8.07
N SER A 24 -1.25 -9.57 -8.06
CA SER A 24 -1.85 -10.62 -7.24
C SER A 24 -1.64 -10.33 -5.75
N PHE A 25 -0.45 -9.86 -5.38
CA PHE A 25 -0.16 -9.44 -4.01
C PHE A 25 -1.02 -8.24 -3.59
N PHE A 26 -1.12 -7.23 -4.44
CA PHE A 26 -1.94 -6.06 -4.15
C PHE A 26 -3.41 -6.45 -3.94
N ASN A 27 -3.97 -7.30 -4.81
CA ASN A 27 -5.34 -7.77 -4.67
C ASN A 27 -5.52 -8.58 -3.37
N ALA A 28 -4.64 -9.55 -3.09
CA ALA A 28 -4.68 -10.34 -1.85
C ALA A 28 -4.57 -9.45 -0.60
N PHE A 29 -3.75 -8.40 -0.63
CA PHE A 29 -3.65 -7.42 0.45
C PHE A 29 -4.96 -6.65 0.65
N LEU A 30 -5.64 -6.27 -0.43
CA LEU A 30 -6.94 -5.59 -0.32
C LEU A 30 -8.01 -6.50 0.29
N ASP A 31 -7.97 -7.78 -0.02
CA ASP A 31 -8.92 -8.77 0.49
C ASP A 31 -8.68 -9.10 1.97
N LEU A 32 -7.42 -9.27 2.38
CA LEU A 32 -7.06 -9.55 3.78
C LEU A 32 -7.11 -8.32 4.69
N TYR A 33 -6.74 -7.15 4.19
CA TYR A 33 -6.60 -5.94 4.99
C TYR A 33 -7.36 -4.72 4.43
N PRO A 34 -8.68 -4.83 4.19
CA PRO A 34 -9.48 -3.74 3.63
C PRO A 34 -9.51 -2.51 4.54
N GLU A 35 -9.52 -2.70 5.86
CA GLU A 35 -9.47 -1.60 6.84
C GLU A 35 -8.13 -0.88 6.83
N ALA A 36 -7.01 -1.61 6.72
CA ALA A 36 -5.69 -0.98 6.61
C ALA A 36 -5.58 -0.18 5.30
N TRP A 37 -6.12 -0.70 4.21
CA TRP A 37 -6.21 0.00 2.94
C TRP A 37 -7.05 1.28 3.03
N LYS A 38 -8.23 1.19 3.65
CA LYS A 38 -9.12 2.32 3.89
C LYS A 38 -8.42 3.41 4.71
N GLN A 39 -7.73 3.05 5.79
CA GLN A 39 -6.94 4.00 6.59
C GLN A 39 -5.81 4.64 5.79
N HIS A 40 -5.13 3.89 4.94
CA HIS A 40 -4.09 4.42 4.07
C HIS A 40 -4.65 5.46 3.10
N LYS A 41 -5.80 5.19 2.46
CA LYS A 41 -6.51 6.16 1.60
C LYS A 41 -6.97 7.40 2.38
N ILE A 42 -7.53 7.23 3.58
CA ILE A 42 -7.95 8.35 4.43
C ILE A 42 -6.76 9.24 4.78
N THR A 43 -5.63 8.65 5.15
CA THR A 43 -4.40 9.38 5.47
C THR A 43 -3.90 10.18 4.28
N PHE A 44 -3.91 9.59 3.08
CA PHE A 44 -3.56 10.29 1.84
C PHE A 44 -4.51 11.47 1.58
N SER A 45 -5.82 11.27 1.73
CA SER A 45 -6.81 12.34 1.56
C SER A 45 -6.66 13.47 2.58
N LYS A 46 -6.38 13.13 3.85
CA LYS A 46 -6.08 14.13 4.90
C LYS A 46 -4.85 14.94 4.55
N PHE A 47 -3.77 14.28 4.11
CA PHE A 47 -2.56 14.96 3.65
C PHE A 47 -2.84 15.87 2.46
N LYS A 48 -3.58 15.39 1.46
CA LYS A 48 -3.94 16.19 0.28
C LYS A 48 -4.72 17.44 0.68
N ARG A 49 -5.65 17.33 1.64
CA ARG A 49 -6.46 18.45 2.15
C ARG A 49 -5.64 19.45 2.97
N SER A 50 -4.62 18.99 3.70
CA SER A 50 -3.81 19.85 4.59
C SER A 50 -2.74 20.66 3.86
N LYS A 51 -2.66 20.58 2.54
CA LYS A 51 -1.59 21.19 1.75
C LYS A 51 -2.06 22.48 1.08
N GLN A 52 -1.26 23.54 1.22
CA GLN A 52 -1.51 24.81 0.55
C GLN A 52 -1.35 24.67 -0.97
N PHE A 53 -2.30 25.27 -1.69
CA PHE A 53 -2.32 25.34 -3.15
C PHE A 53 -1.02 26.02 -3.65
N GLY A 54 -0.27 25.37 -4.53
CA GLY A 54 0.92 25.95 -5.19
C GLY A 54 2.30 25.66 -4.57
N LYS A 55 2.42 25.06 -3.37
CA LYS A 55 3.73 24.74 -2.74
C LYS A 55 4.00 23.26 -2.47
N THR A 56 3.26 22.35 -3.10
CA THR A 56 3.25 20.93 -2.69
C THR A 56 3.87 20.03 -3.74
N ILE A 57 4.91 19.28 -3.34
CA ILE A 57 5.38 18.10 -4.08
C ILE A 57 4.27 17.05 -4.02
N PRO A 58 3.69 16.64 -5.16
CA PRO A 58 2.57 15.72 -5.17
C PRO A 58 3.00 14.36 -4.60
N LEU A 59 2.32 13.91 -3.53
CA LEU A 59 2.47 12.51 -3.10
C LEU A 59 1.90 11.58 -4.18
N PRO A 60 2.54 10.43 -4.43
CA PRO A 60 1.98 9.42 -5.31
C PRO A 60 0.63 8.96 -4.77
N LYS A 61 -0.28 8.59 -5.68
CA LYS A 61 -1.57 8.00 -5.32
C LYS A 61 -1.34 6.80 -4.38
N PRO A 62 -2.27 6.53 -3.44
CA PRO A 62 -2.12 5.45 -2.46
C PRO A 62 -1.89 4.08 -3.12
N GLU A 63 -2.48 3.85 -4.30
CA GLU A 63 -2.30 2.61 -5.07
C GLU A 63 -0.86 2.48 -5.59
N VAL A 64 -0.33 3.56 -6.18
CA VAL A 64 1.03 3.61 -6.73
C VAL A 64 2.07 3.49 -5.61
N SER A 65 1.81 4.15 -4.47
CA SER A 65 2.67 4.03 -3.29
C SER A 65 2.69 2.58 -2.78
N LEU A 66 1.53 1.98 -2.57
CA LEU A 66 1.43 0.62 -2.02
C LEU A 66 2.06 -0.41 -2.96
N ARG A 67 1.82 -0.29 -4.27
CA ARG A 67 2.46 -1.10 -5.30
C ARG A 67 3.98 -1.01 -5.29
N LYS A 68 4.51 0.21 -5.20
CA LYS A 68 5.95 0.44 -5.09
C LYS A 68 6.52 -0.22 -3.84
N ASP A 69 5.84 -0.09 -2.71
CA ASP A 69 6.28 -0.69 -1.45
C ASP A 69 6.26 -2.22 -1.52
N ILE A 70 5.21 -2.82 -2.09
CA ILE A 70 5.12 -4.27 -2.33
C ILE A 70 6.28 -4.72 -3.21
N ARG A 71 6.54 -4.04 -4.33
CA ARG A 71 7.65 -4.38 -5.24
C ARG A 71 9.00 -4.31 -4.52
N GLN A 72 9.24 -3.26 -3.74
CA GLN A 72 10.48 -3.12 -2.97
C GLN A 72 10.61 -4.20 -1.92
N TRP A 73 9.51 -4.62 -1.29
CA TRP A 73 9.51 -5.69 -0.30
C TRP A 73 9.76 -7.05 -0.93
N LEU A 74 9.14 -7.35 -2.08
CA LEU A 74 9.39 -8.58 -2.85
C LEU A 74 10.83 -8.69 -3.34
N GLN A 75 11.49 -7.57 -3.65
CA GLN A 75 12.91 -7.53 -4.04
C GLN A 75 13.88 -7.70 -2.85
N LYS A 76 13.42 -7.51 -1.62
CA LYS A 76 14.22 -7.63 -0.40
C LYS A 76 14.18 -9.04 0.21
N GLN A 77 13.25 -9.88 -0.22
CA GLN A 77 13.24 -11.32 0.07
C GLN A 77 14.39 -11.98 -0.69
#